data_AF-A0A2N2G6Z6-F1
#
_entry.id   AF-A0A2N2G6Z6-F1
#
_cell.length_a   1.000
_cell.length_b   1.000
_cell.length_c   1.000
_cell.angle_alpha   90.00
_cell.angle_beta   90.00
_cell.angle_gamma   90.00
#
_symmetry.space_group_name_H-M   'P 1'
#
loop_
_entity.id
_entity.type
_entity.pdbx_description
1 polymer ?
#
loop_
_entity_poly.entity_id
_entity_poly.type
_entity_poly.pdbx_seq_one_letter_code
_entity_poly.pdbx_strand_id
1 'polypeptide(L)'
;MSTVGVADLPGKPDIVLFRYKTVIFVHGCFWHRHKDCRFAYTPKTRTDFWLNKLESNVIRDQQVKADLERLGWRVITVWECELRELDHLASQLKEILNYE
;
A
#
# COMPACT_ATOMS: atom_id res chain seq x y z
N MET A 1 16.08 22.66 7.88
CA MET A 1 15.38 21.57 7.16
C MET A 1 14.67 20.75 8.20
N SER A 2 13.35 20.92 8.34
CA SER A 2 12.55 20.21 9.34
C SER A 2 12.56 18.72 9.01
N THR A 3 12.96 17.88 9.96
CA THR A 3 12.91 16.43 9.85
C THR A 3 11.45 15.99 9.80
N VAL A 4 10.93 15.65 8.62
CA VAL A 4 9.61 15.04 8.46
C VAL A 4 9.64 13.69 9.18
N GLY A 5 8.87 13.56 10.26
CA GLY A 5 8.73 12.29 10.97
C GLY A 5 7.87 11.32 10.18
N VAL A 6 7.96 10.02 10.48
CA VAL A 6 7.08 9.00 9.86
C VAL A 6 5.59 9.35 10.03
N ALA A 7 5.23 9.96 11.16
CA ALA A 7 3.87 10.38 11.46
C ALA A 7 3.34 11.51 10.56
N ASP A 8 4.23 12.26 9.89
CA ASP A 8 3.88 13.40 9.03
C ASP A 8 3.68 12.98 7.56
N LEU A 9 3.97 11.72 7.21
CA LEU A 9 3.82 11.23 5.85
C LEU A 9 2.34 10.94 5.51
N PRO A 10 1.86 11.37 4.32
CA PRO A 10 0.52 11.07 3.86
C PRO A 10 0.19 9.58 3.96
N GLY A 11 -1.01 9.27 4.44
CA GLY A 11 -1.51 7.90 4.54
C GLY A 11 -0.91 7.03 5.65
N LYS A 12 0.09 7.53 6.40
CA LYS A 12 0.77 6.81 7.50
C LYS A 12 1.30 5.44 7.04
N PRO A 13 2.38 5.41 6.24
CA PRO A 13 2.95 4.16 5.75
C PRO A 13 3.32 3.22 6.89
N ASP A 14 3.15 1.91 6.66
CA ASP A 14 3.47 0.88 7.66
C ASP A 14 4.97 0.78 7.89
N ILE A 15 5.77 0.93 6.84
CA ILE A 15 7.23 0.86 6.88
C ILE A 15 7.81 2.03 6.09
N VAL A 16 8.82 2.69 6.67
CA VAL A 16 9.56 3.78 6.03
C VAL A 16 11.04 3.42 5.98
N LEU A 17 11.60 3.37 4.76
CA LEU A 17 12.99 3.08 4.50
C LEU A 17 13.70 4.35 4.03
N PHE A 18 14.13 5.17 5.00
CA PHE A 18 14.73 6.49 4.73
C PHE A 18 15.93 6.45 3.78
N ARG A 19 16.83 5.46 3.94
CA ARG A 19 18.02 5.30 3.08
C ARG A 19 17.66 5.16 1.59
N TYR A 20 16.54 4.50 1.30
CA TYR A 20 16.08 4.23 -0.05
C TYR A 20 15.08 5.28 -0.55
N LYS A 21 14.70 6.22 0.33
CA LYS A 21 13.58 7.15 0.12
C LYS A 21 12.32 6.41 -0.36
N THR A 22 12.04 5.28 0.29
CA THR A 22 10.94 4.37 -0.04
C THR A 22 10.02 4.21 1.16
N VAL A 23 8.72 4.19 0.89
CA VAL A 23 7.69 3.82 1.86
C VAL A 23 6.96 2.57 1.37
N ILE A 24 6.57 1.71 2.29
CA ILE A 24 5.87 0.47 2.00
C ILE A 24 4.54 0.48 2.74
N PHE A 25 3.47 0.20 2.01
CA PHE A 25 2.16 -0.09 2.56
C PHE A 25 1.88 -1.59 2.48
N VAL A 26 1.32 -2.15 3.55
CA VAL A 26 0.81 -3.52 3.58
C VAL A 26 -0.70 -3.47 3.46
N HIS A 27 -1.21 -3.66 2.25
CA HIS A 27 -2.63 -3.54 1.96
C HIS A 27 -3.38 -4.87 2.11
N GLY A 28 -4.39 -4.86 2.97
CA GLY A 28 -5.41 -5.90 3.00
C GLY A 28 -6.16 -5.96 1.67
N CYS A 29 -6.20 -7.13 1.03
CA CYS A 29 -6.76 -7.28 -0.31
C CYS A 29 -8.24 -6.86 -0.38
N PHE A 30 -8.99 -7.15 0.69
CA PHE A 30 -10.39 -6.77 0.82
C PHE A 30 -10.60 -5.25 0.85
N TRP A 31 -9.88 -4.55 1.75
CA TRP A 31 -10.10 -3.13 2.05
C TRP A 31 -9.65 -2.21 0.93
N HIS A 32 -8.56 -2.58 0.25
CA HIS A 32 -7.89 -1.76 -0.77
C HIS A 32 -8.12 -2.28 -2.19
N ARG A 33 -8.99 -3.29 -2.35
CA ARG A 33 -9.46 -3.81 -3.65
C ARG A 33 -8.33 -4.28 -4.57
N HIS A 34 -7.55 -5.24 -4.08
CA HIS A 34 -6.55 -5.89 -4.91
C HIS A 34 -7.20 -6.47 -6.17
N LYS A 35 -6.76 -6.01 -7.34
CA LYS A 35 -7.28 -6.44 -8.64
C LYS A 35 -7.05 -7.93 -8.85
N ASP A 36 -8.03 -8.61 -9.44
CA ASP A 36 -7.99 -10.05 -9.77
C ASP A 36 -7.68 -10.97 -8.58
N CYS A 37 -7.90 -10.49 -7.35
CA CYS A 37 -7.64 -11.22 -6.12
C CYS A 37 -8.92 -11.80 -5.52
N ARG A 38 -8.93 -13.12 -5.26
CA ARG A 38 -10.07 -13.80 -4.62
C ARG A 38 -10.46 -13.26 -3.24
N PHE A 39 -9.53 -12.61 -2.55
CA PHE A 39 -9.76 -12.03 -1.23
C PHE A 39 -10.40 -10.63 -1.29
N ALA A 40 -10.47 -10.01 -2.48
CA ALA A 40 -11.11 -8.73 -2.72
C ALA A 40 -12.60 -8.89 -3.12
N TYR A 41 -13.37 -9.69 -2.39
CA TYR A 41 -14.78 -9.92 -2.68
C TYR A 41 -15.68 -8.78 -2.18
N THR A 42 -16.92 -8.70 -2.66
CA THR A 42 -17.93 -7.75 -2.18
C THR A 42 -18.95 -8.50 -1.30
N PRO A 43 -19.17 -8.08 -0.04
CA PRO A 43 -20.19 -8.71 0.82
C PRO A 43 -21.59 -8.57 0.22
N LYS A 44 -22.41 -9.61 0.34
CA LYS A 44 -23.79 -9.61 -0.17
C LYS A 44 -24.77 -8.82 0.70
N THR A 45 -24.37 -8.47 1.92
CA THR A 45 -25.18 -7.70 2.87
C THR A 45 -24.73 -6.25 2.85
N ARG A 46 -25.68 -5.30 2.80
CA ARG A 46 -25.39 -3.85 2.72
C ARG A 46 -24.45 -3.50 1.56
N THR A 47 -24.70 -4.07 0.39
CA THR A 47 -23.83 -3.96 -0.79
C THR A 47 -23.46 -2.51 -1.12
N ASP A 48 -24.43 -1.60 -1.18
CA ASP A 48 -24.18 -0.19 -1.52
C ASP A 48 -23.24 0.50 -0.54
N PHE A 49 -23.39 0.21 0.76
CA PHE A 49 -22.48 0.72 1.79
C PHE A 49 -21.06 0.22 1.56
N TRP A 50 -20.90 -1.07 1.26
CA TRP A 50 -19.59 -1.65 1.03
C TRP A 50 -18.95 -1.14 -0.26
N LEU A 51 -19.70 -1.04 -1.36
CA LEU A 51 -19.19 -0.49 -2.61
C LEU A 51 -18.67 0.93 -2.40
N ASN A 52 -19.48 1.81 -1.81
CA ASN A 52 -19.08 3.20 -1.56
C ASN A 52 -17.87 3.28 -0.62
N LYS A 53 -17.83 2.49 0.46
CA LYS A 53 -16.71 2.49 1.41
C LYS A 53 -15.41 2.02 0.75
N LEU A 54 -15.48 0.94 0.00
CA LEU A 54 -14.32 0.33 -0.65
C LEU A 54 -13.79 1.21 -1.78
N GLU A 55 -14.68 1.82 -2.57
CA GLU A 55 -14.30 2.81 -3.58
C GLU A 55 -13.63 4.03 -2.95
N SER A 56 -14.19 4.56 -1.86
CA SER A 56 -13.59 5.67 -1.12
C SER A 56 -12.19 5.35 -0.60
N ASN A 57 -11.96 4.10 -0.15
CA ASN A 57 -10.62 3.65 0.24
C ASN A 57 -9.64 3.69 -0.93
N VAL A 58 -10.02 3.12 -2.09
CA VAL A 58 -9.16 3.10 -3.28
C VAL A 58 -8.82 4.52 -3.74
N ILE A 59 -9.79 5.43 -3.76
CA ILE A 59 -9.56 6.84 -4.12
C ILE A 59 -8.57 7.48 -3.15
N ARG A 60 -8.73 7.25 -1.84
CA ARG A 60 -7.82 7.76 -0.82
C ARG A 60 -6.41 7.19 -0.99
N ASP A 61 -6.26 5.91 -1.30
CA ASP A 61 -4.96 5.27 -1.49
C ASP A 61 -4.24 5.84 -2.72
N GLN A 62 -4.96 6.11 -3.81
CA GLN A 62 -4.42 6.78 -5.00
C GLN A 62 -3.94 8.20 -4.67
N GLN A 63 -4.72 8.97 -3.90
CA GLN A 63 -4.33 10.32 -3.47
C GLN A 63 -3.07 10.28 -2.59
N VAL A 64 -3.05 9.40 -1.60
CA VAL A 64 -1.90 9.20 -0.70
C VAL A 64 -0.64 8.86 -1.48
N LYS A 65 -0.75 7.92 -2.43
CA LYS A 65 0.36 7.53 -3.30
C LYS A 65 0.88 8.73 -4.09
N ALA A 66 -0.01 9.48 -4.74
CA ALA A 66 0.36 10.66 -5.50
C ALA A 66 1.02 11.74 -4.62
N ASP A 67 0.55 11.94 -3.39
CA ASP A 67 1.14 12.90 -2.44
C ASP A 67 2.56 12.51 -2.04
N LEU A 68 2.77 11.22 -1.74
CA LEU A 68 4.09 10.69 -1.39
C LEU A 68 5.07 10.77 -2.57
N GLU A 69 4.63 10.41 -3.77
CA GLU A 69 5.43 10.51 -5.00
C GLU A 69 5.81 11.97 -5.28
N ARG A 70 4.90 12.94 -5.07
CA ARG A 70 5.21 14.37 -5.19
C ARG A 70 6.23 14.86 -4.15
N LEU A 71 6.25 14.27 -2.96
CA LEU A 71 7.28 14.50 -1.93
C LEU A 71 8.61 13.79 -2.25
N GLY A 72 8.67 13.09 -3.39
CA GLY A 72 9.83 12.38 -3.91
C GLY A 72 10.03 11.00 -3.29
N TRP A 73 9.02 10.44 -2.63
CA TRP A 73 9.09 9.08 -2.08
C TRP A 73 8.73 8.05 -3.14
N ARG A 74 9.49 6.95 -3.18
CA ARG A 74 9.06 5.73 -3.87
C ARG A 74 8.01 5.04 -3.01
N VAL A 75 6.89 4.65 -3.61
CA VAL A 75 5.80 3.95 -2.90
C VAL A 75 5.74 2.51 -3.39
N ILE A 76 5.85 1.57 -2.46
CA ILE A 76 5.66 0.14 -2.72
C ILE A 76 4.40 -0.30 -1.97
N THR A 77 3.59 -1.12 -2.62
CA THR A 77 2.43 -1.77 -1.99
C THR A 77 2.68 -3.26 -1.98
N VAL A 78 2.67 -3.85 -0.80
CA VAL A 78 2.67 -5.31 -0.59
C VAL A 78 1.24 -5.71 -0.25
N TRP A 79 0.69 -6.67 -0.97
CA TRP A 79 -0.66 -7.15 -0.75
C TRP A 79 -0.67 -8.30 0.25
N GLU A 80 -1.69 -8.34 1.10
CA GLU A 80 -1.90 -9.40 2.10
C GLU A 80 -1.81 -10.81 1.49
N CYS A 81 -2.30 -11.01 0.26
CA CYS A 81 -2.24 -12.32 -0.38
C CYS A 81 -0.83 -12.75 -0.78
N GLU A 82 0.08 -11.81 -1.04
CA GLU A 82 1.48 -12.07 -1.40
C GLU A 82 2.30 -12.54 -0.19
N LEU A 83 1.86 -12.19 1.03
CA LEU A 83 2.49 -12.66 2.28
C LEU A 83 2.40 -14.18 2.47
N ARG A 84 1.68 -14.90 1.61
CA ARG A 84 1.64 -16.37 1.60
C ARG A 84 2.84 -16.99 0.90
N GLU A 85 3.57 -16.22 0.09
CA GLU A 85 4.75 -16.65 -0.68
C GLU A 85 5.95 -15.76 -0.35
N LEU A 86 6.39 -15.82 0.92
CA LEU A 86 7.38 -14.88 1.47
C LEU A 86 8.72 -14.90 0.74
N ASP A 87 9.20 -16.06 0.27
CA ASP A 87 10.48 -16.16 -0.43
C ASP A 87 10.47 -15.43 -1.78
N HIS A 88 9.36 -15.56 -2.52
CA HIS A 88 9.18 -14.87 -3.79
C HIS A 88 9.06 -13.36 -3.56
N LEU A 89 8.21 -12.96 -2.61
CA LEU A 89 8.04 -11.54 -2.25
C LEU A 89 9.38 -10.92 -1.78
N ALA A 90 10.13 -11.61 -0.94
CA ALA A 90 11.43 -11.14 -0.47
C ALA A 90 12.43 -10.96 -1.62
N SER A 91 12.43 -11.89 -2.59
CA SER A 91 13.29 -11.78 -3.77
C SER A 91 12.93 -10.57 -4.62
N GLN A 92 11.63 -10.34 -4.88
CA GLN A 92 11.15 -9.16 -5.60
C GLN A 92 11.49 -7.86 -4.87
N LEU A 93 11.30 -7.79 -3.55
CA LEU A 93 11.61 -6.60 -2.76
C LEU A 93 13.11 -6.29 -2.75
N LYS A 94 13.98 -7.31 -2.69
CA LYS A 94 15.43 -7.14 -2.81
C LYS A 94 15.81 -6.51 -4.14
N GLU A 95 15.24 -7.02 -5.23
CA GLU A 95 15.45 -6.48 -6.58
C GLU A 95 14.96 -5.02 -6.68
N ILE A 96 13.74 -4.72 -6.25
CA ILE A 96 13.15 -3.37 -6.31
C ILE A 96 13.94 -2.36 -5.48
N LEU A 97 14.44 -2.78 -4.32
CA LEU A 97 15.24 -1.94 -3.43
C LEU A 97 16.71 -1.86 -3.85
N ASN A 98 17.12 -2.59 -4.89
CA ASN A 98 18.52 -2.78 -5.29
C ASN A 98 19.40 -3.16 -4.08
N TYR A 99 18.91 -4.08 -3.26
CA TYR A 99 19.59 -4.55 -2.07
C TYR A 99 20.45 -5.77 -2.46
N GLU A 100 21.77 -5.58 -2.47
CA GLU A 100 22.79 -6.64 -2.63
C GLU A 100 22.85 -7.58 -1.40
#